data_AF-A0A7H9HTX8-F1
#
_entry.id   AF-A0A7H9HTX8-F1
#
_cell.length_a   1.000
_cell.length_b   1.000
_cell.length_c   1.000
_cell.angle_alpha   90.00
_cell.angle_beta   90.00
_cell.angle_gamma   90.00
#
_symmetry.space_group_name_H-M   'P 1'
#
loop_
_entity.id
_entity.type
_entity.pdbx_description
1 polymer ?
#
loop_
_entity_poly.entity_id
_entity_poly.type
_entity_poly.pdbx_seq_one_letter_code
_entity_poly.pdbx_strand_id
1 'polypeptide(L)'
;MNRLAVLRYRYCPRRFQSTKDDGGYLTARLQELKEQNEPNPEDPLVKLAQGRSLVDQDAELQKLYQKLDQKAFEGRYRREIEYAKVPEHINQQSKDTAVSRPWTGEESVEDTSLRMILDSVGKPQGPASSIAANVGFSKAAREPRAVRASKSLRRKLEDAQDRVLKFQRDQNQELDENEQSEFRTLYAEKFTPIGSFEKLRSLADQRIEESMKQGGFEGLEHIRGKPSSSVPLNQHIDRTEHHLNNILVQQNIAPPWIESQARVNGDVAAFRKEAASMFENEVVSYLNKTGILRRNASWTSAKSEIDSRFGSTCELLQSRFALWKTSQRPYFENRIKTLNSALRTYNLQAPLSTQKLYLVTEKEFDRAYNSIDLKKLVTVKLQESIKQTADPTADRGSGSFSLFPKNLKFW
;
A
#
# COMPACT_ATOMS: atom_id res chain seq x y z
N MET A 1 97.49 -4.54 16.18
CA MET A 1 97.48 -5.39 14.97
C MET A 1 96.06 -5.96 14.87
N ASN A 2 95.19 -5.70 13.89
CA ASN A 2 95.33 -5.42 12.47
C ASN A 2 94.20 -4.51 11.93
N ARG A 3 94.65 -3.45 11.25
CA ARG A 3 94.12 -2.71 10.09
C ARG A 3 92.66 -2.92 9.65
N LEU A 4 91.89 -1.84 9.81
CA LEU A 4 90.68 -1.52 9.03
C LEU A 4 91.04 -1.30 7.56
N ALA A 5 90.46 -2.09 6.65
CA ALA A 5 90.57 -1.88 5.20
C ALA A 5 89.39 -1.03 4.71
N VAL A 6 89.66 0.23 4.42
CA VAL A 6 88.71 1.15 3.76
C VAL A 6 88.86 0.97 2.25
N LEU A 7 87.90 0.31 1.61
CA LEU A 7 87.80 0.25 0.15
C LEU A 7 87.10 1.52 -0.37
N ARG A 8 87.90 2.48 -0.85
CA ARG A 8 87.41 3.61 -1.64
C ARG A 8 87.11 3.12 -3.06
N TYR A 9 85.83 3.01 -3.41
CA TYR A 9 85.42 2.83 -4.80
C TYR A 9 85.63 4.14 -5.57
N ARG A 10 86.51 4.11 -6.58
CA ARG A 10 86.65 5.17 -7.57
C ARG A 10 85.43 5.13 -8.48
N TYR A 11 84.61 6.19 -8.48
CA TYR A 11 83.61 6.41 -9.52
C TYR A 11 84.32 6.70 -10.85
N CYS A 12 84.31 5.75 -11.78
CA CYS A 12 84.45 6.05 -13.20
C CYS A 12 83.06 6.48 -13.70
N PRO A 13 82.90 7.64 -14.35
CA PRO A 13 81.66 7.91 -15.07
C PRO A 13 81.62 7.00 -16.30
N ARG A 14 80.83 5.92 -16.23
CA ARG A 14 80.41 5.21 -17.45
C ARG A 14 79.54 6.17 -18.24
N ARG A 15 80.10 6.69 -19.33
CA ARG A 15 79.38 7.43 -20.35
C ARG A 15 78.41 6.45 -21.02
N PHE A 16 77.13 6.51 -20.67
CA PHE A 16 76.10 5.74 -21.35
C PHE A 16 75.91 6.32 -22.75
N GLN A 17 76.40 5.61 -23.76
CA GLN A 17 76.01 5.84 -25.14
C GLN A 17 74.69 5.10 -25.37
N SER A 18 73.67 5.83 -25.83
CA SER A 18 72.42 5.24 -26.32
C SER A 18 72.69 4.62 -27.68
N THR A 19 72.72 3.30 -27.74
CA THR A 19 72.54 2.50 -28.95
C THR A 19 71.15 2.80 -29.51
N LYS A 20 71.05 3.07 -30.82
CA LYS A 20 69.82 3.55 -31.48
C LYS A 20 68.71 2.50 -31.57
N ASP A 21 69.02 1.24 -31.26
CA ASP A 21 68.12 0.09 -31.42
C ASP A 21 67.53 -0.41 -30.10
N ASP A 22 67.92 0.17 -28.97
CA ASP A 22 67.33 -0.13 -27.68
C ASP A 22 66.17 0.84 -27.44
N GLY A 23 64.93 0.32 -27.43
CA GLY A 23 63.76 1.09 -27.02
C GLY A 23 64.09 1.88 -25.76
N GLY A 24 64.02 3.21 -25.86
CA GLY A 24 64.69 4.12 -24.93
C GLY A 24 64.48 3.78 -23.45
N TYR A 25 65.44 4.15 -22.59
CA TYR A 25 65.39 3.83 -21.16
C TYR A 25 64.04 4.15 -20.48
N LEU A 26 63.35 5.20 -20.92
CA LEU A 26 62.00 5.53 -20.46
C LEU A 26 60.93 4.50 -20.86
N THR A 27 60.98 3.94 -22.08
CA THR A 27 60.05 2.89 -22.49
C THR A 27 60.32 1.60 -21.75
N ALA A 28 61.60 1.25 -21.53
CA ALA A 28 61.97 0.12 -20.70
C ALA A 28 61.51 0.32 -19.24
N ARG A 29 61.69 1.53 -18.69
CA ARG A 29 61.25 1.85 -17.33
C ARG A 29 59.72 1.88 -17.19
N LEU A 30 58.99 2.36 -18.21
CA LEU A 30 57.53 2.33 -18.24
C LEU A 30 57.01 0.90 -18.39
N GLN A 31 57.68 0.08 -19.19
CA GLN A 31 57.35 -1.34 -19.31
C GLN A 31 57.64 -2.09 -18.01
N GLU A 32 58.76 -1.81 -17.35
CA GLU A 32 59.09 -2.38 -16.04
C GLU A 32 58.08 -1.93 -14.97
N LEU A 33 57.67 -0.65 -14.97
CA LEU A 33 56.61 -0.16 -14.07
C LEU A 33 55.25 -0.78 -14.39
N LYS A 34 54.98 -1.08 -15.66
CA LYS A 34 53.78 -1.79 -16.09
C LYS A 34 53.82 -3.25 -15.61
N GLU A 35 54.91 -3.96 -15.84
CA GLU A 35 55.13 -5.34 -15.38
C GLU A 35 55.10 -5.46 -13.84
N GLN A 36 55.60 -4.45 -13.11
CA GLN A 36 55.53 -4.40 -11.64
C GLN A 36 54.12 -4.10 -11.10
N ASN A 37 53.28 -3.40 -11.88
CA ASN A 37 51.91 -3.04 -11.47
C ASN A 37 50.83 -3.92 -12.09
N GLU A 38 51.16 -4.77 -13.07
CA GLU A 38 50.23 -5.77 -13.58
C GLU A 38 50.02 -6.84 -12.50
N PRO A 39 48.79 -7.03 -11.99
CA PRO A 39 48.50 -8.05 -11.01
C PRO A 39 48.81 -9.43 -11.61
N ASN A 40 49.62 -10.22 -10.91
CA ASN A 40 50.08 -11.52 -11.38
C ASN A 40 48.87 -12.41 -11.74
N PRO A 41 48.71 -12.85 -13.01
CA PRO A 41 47.53 -13.59 -13.46
C PRO A 41 47.43 -14.98 -12.81
N GLU A 42 48.52 -15.48 -12.25
CA GLU A 42 48.57 -16.76 -11.54
C GLU A 42 48.19 -16.65 -10.05
N ASP A 43 48.06 -15.44 -9.51
CA ASP A 43 47.71 -15.22 -8.11
C ASP A 43 46.26 -15.66 -7.83
N PRO A 44 46.03 -16.61 -6.90
CA PRO A 44 44.68 -17.09 -6.58
C PRO A 44 43.74 -16.00 -6.07
N LEU A 45 44.28 -14.90 -5.49
CA LEU A 45 43.47 -13.78 -5.01
C LEU A 45 42.94 -12.90 -6.15
N VAL A 46 43.68 -12.76 -7.24
CA VAL A 46 43.25 -12.01 -8.43
C VAL A 46 42.10 -12.74 -9.12
N LYS A 47 42.10 -14.08 -9.14
CA LYS A 47 40.99 -14.91 -9.67
C LYS A 47 39.69 -14.82 -8.85
N LEU A 48 39.80 -14.41 -7.60
CA LEU A 48 38.65 -14.17 -6.71
C LEU A 48 38.16 -12.72 -6.81
N ALA A 49 39.07 -11.75 -6.95
CA ALA A 49 38.75 -10.33 -7.08
C ALA A 49 38.22 -9.98 -8.48
N GLN A 50 38.87 -10.50 -9.52
CA GLN A 50 38.28 -10.67 -10.85
C GLN A 50 37.43 -11.94 -10.77
N GLY A 51 36.27 -11.89 -10.14
CA GLY A 51 35.26 -12.91 -10.41
C GLY A 51 35.00 -12.86 -11.90
N ARG A 52 35.74 -13.66 -12.70
CA ARG A 52 35.53 -13.79 -14.14
C ARG A 52 34.07 -14.13 -14.25
N SER A 53 33.30 -13.16 -14.73
CA SER A 53 31.88 -13.33 -14.96
C SER A 53 31.74 -14.67 -15.67
N LEU A 54 30.73 -15.49 -15.35
CA LEU A 54 30.50 -16.76 -16.07
C LEU A 54 30.57 -16.55 -17.60
N VAL A 55 30.18 -15.36 -18.05
CA VAL A 55 30.29 -14.87 -19.43
C VAL A 55 31.73 -14.91 -19.99
N ASP A 56 32.75 -14.61 -19.20
CA ASP A 56 34.16 -14.58 -19.63
C ASP A 56 34.85 -15.95 -19.63
N GLN A 57 34.26 -16.94 -18.99
CA GLN A 57 34.80 -18.30 -18.93
C GLN A 57 34.42 -19.09 -20.18
N ASP A 58 33.21 -18.85 -20.70
CA ASP A 58 32.69 -19.56 -21.87
C ASP A 58 32.82 -18.69 -23.12
N ALA A 59 33.60 -19.14 -24.10
CA ALA A 59 33.78 -18.45 -25.38
C ALA A 59 32.46 -18.25 -26.15
N GLU A 60 31.46 -19.12 -25.94
CA GLU A 60 30.13 -18.96 -26.52
C GLU A 60 29.34 -17.85 -25.84
N LEU A 61 29.43 -17.72 -24.51
CA LEU A 61 28.77 -16.64 -23.76
C LEU A 61 29.37 -15.28 -24.10
N GLN A 62 30.69 -15.18 -24.29
CA GLN A 62 31.32 -13.95 -24.78
C GLN A 62 30.79 -13.56 -26.16
N LYS A 63 30.67 -14.52 -27.10
CA LYS A 63 30.09 -14.28 -28.43
C LYS A 63 28.63 -13.83 -28.34
N LEU A 64 27.85 -14.41 -27.42
CA LEU A 64 26.46 -14.00 -27.21
C LEU A 64 26.36 -12.61 -26.59
N TYR A 65 27.24 -12.27 -25.64
CA TYR A 65 27.31 -10.96 -25.02
C TYR A 65 27.64 -9.86 -26.04
N GLN A 66 28.64 -10.09 -26.90
CA GLN A 66 28.98 -9.17 -27.99
C GLN A 66 27.82 -8.98 -28.99
N LYS A 67 27.01 -10.02 -29.21
CA LYS A 67 25.84 -9.97 -30.10
C LYS A 67 24.58 -9.44 -29.41
N LEU A 68 24.58 -9.27 -28.09
CA LEU A 68 23.39 -8.92 -27.33
C LEU A 68 22.89 -7.54 -27.74
N ASP A 69 23.78 -6.55 -27.81
CA ASP A 69 23.42 -5.19 -28.22
C ASP A 69 22.87 -5.15 -29.65
N GLN A 70 23.47 -5.92 -30.56
CA GLN A 70 22.98 -6.07 -31.94
C GLN A 70 21.58 -6.69 -31.97
N LYS A 71 21.36 -7.78 -31.22
CA LYS A 71 20.05 -8.43 -31.14
C LYS A 71 19.00 -7.57 -30.45
N ALA A 72 19.38 -6.80 -29.43
CA ALA A 72 18.50 -5.86 -28.76
C ALA A 72 18.07 -4.74 -29.71
N PHE A 73 19.01 -4.24 -30.52
CA PHE A 73 18.73 -3.29 -31.59
C PHE A 73 17.81 -3.91 -32.66
N GLU A 74 18.14 -5.11 -33.17
CA GLU A 74 17.32 -5.84 -34.13
C GLU A 74 15.92 -6.12 -33.61
N GLY A 75 15.76 -6.42 -32.31
CA GLY A 75 14.46 -6.63 -31.68
C GLY A 75 13.64 -5.34 -31.58
N ARG A 76 14.27 -4.22 -31.20
CA ARG A 76 13.62 -2.90 -31.12
C ARG A 76 13.19 -2.37 -32.49
N TYR A 77 14.04 -2.55 -33.50
CA TYR A 77 13.86 -1.99 -34.84
C TYR A 77 13.58 -3.05 -35.90
N ARG A 78 12.99 -4.17 -35.50
CA ARG A 78 12.77 -5.32 -36.38
C ARG A 78 11.96 -4.93 -37.62
N ARG A 79 10.91 -4.15 -37.40
CA ARG A 79 9.97 -3.69 -38.41
C ARG A 79 10.67 -2.83 -39.46
N GLU A 80 11.49 -1.89 -39.02
CA GLU A 80 12.22 -0.95 -39.88
C GLU A 80 13.32 -1.66 -40.67
N ILE A 81 14.01 -2.62 -40.03
CA ILE A 81 15.02 -3.46 -40.69
C ILE A 81 14.38 -4.34 -41.76
N GLU A 82 13.23 -4.95 -41.48
CA GLU A 82 12.48 -5.74 -42.46
C GLU A 82 11.99 -4.85 -43.61
N TYR A 83 11.47 -3.65 -43.32
CA TYR A 83 11.08 -2.66 -44.33
C TYR A 83 12.24 -2.29 -45.26
N ALA A 84 13.43 -2.03 -44.70
CA ALA A 84 14.63 -1.70 -45.49
C ALA A 84 15.13 -2.85 -46.36
N LYS A 85 14.82 -4.11 -46.00
CA LYS A 85 15.14 -5.30 -46.81
C LYS A 85 14.16 -5.53 -47.96
N VAL A 86 12.98 -4.90 -47.94
CA VAL A 86 11.99 -5.09 -48.99
C VAL A 86 12.43 -4.38 -50.27
N PRO A 87 12.55 -5.09 -51.41
CA PRO A 87 12.99 -4.46 -52.65
C PRO A 87 11.94 -3.46 -53.20
N GLU A 88 12.42 -2.47 -53.94
CA GLU A 88 11.62 -1.31 -54.34
C GLU A 88 10.41 -1.65 -55.22
N HIS A 89 10.48 -2.72 -56.03
CA HIS A 89 9.45 -3.14 -56.98
C HIS A 89 8.16 -3.69 -56.34
N ILE A 90 8.13 -3.93 -55.03
CA ILE A 90 6.92 -4.37 -54.32
C ILE A 90 5.99 -3.16 -54.12
N ASN A 91 4.70 -3.35 -54.39
CA ASN A 91 3.66 -2.35 -54.17
C ASN A 91 3.61 -1.88 -52.70
N GLN A 92 3.32 -0.60 -52.51
CA GLN A 92 3.26 0.04 -51.19
C GLN A 92 2.31 -0.71 -50.24
N GLN A 93 1.15 -1.15 -50.73
CA GLN A 93 0.18 -1.89 -49.91
C GLN A 93 0.75 -3.21 -49.37
N SER A 94 1.50 -3.98 -50.17
CA SER A 94 2.09 -5.23 -49.67
C SER A 94 3.28 -4.97 -48.77
N LYS A 95 4.03 -3.88 -48.99
CA LYS A 95 5.05 -3.40 -48.03
C LYS A 95 4.43 -3.09 -46.68
N ASP A 96 3.36 -2.29 -46.67
CA ASP A 96 2.65 -1.88 -45.45
C ASP A 96 2.00 -3.07 -44.75
N THR A 97 1.46 -4.03 -45.51
CA THR A 97 0.85 -5.25 -44.96
C THR A 97 1.90 -6.14 -44.30
N ALA A 98 3.07 -6.34 -44.93
CA ALA A 98 4.16 -7.15 -44.39
C ALA A 98 4.76 -6.55 -43.10
N VAL A 99 4.74 -5.22 -43.00
CA VAL A 99 5.32 -4.42 -41.93
C VAL A 99 4.28 -4.09 -40.83
N SER A 100 3.01 -4.42 -41.07
CA SER A 100 1.93 -4.22 -40.11
C SER A 100 2.08 -5.13 -38.89
N ARG A 101 1.55 -4.70 -37.74
CA ARG A 101 1.58 -5.48 -36.52
C ARG A 101 0.69 -6.71 -36.67
N PRO A 102 1.11 -7.92 -36.24
CA PRO A 102 0.23 -9.08 -36.17
C PRO A 102 -0.98 -8.77 -35.28
N TRP A 103 -2.15 -9.25 -35.67
CA TRP A 103 -3.39 -9.09 -34.90
C TRP A 103 -3.31 -9.84 -33.56
N THR A 104 -3.43 -9.11 -32.44
CA THR A 104 -3.37 -9.67 -31.07
C THR A 104 -4.74 -9.85 -30.42
N GLY A 105 -5.83 -9.58 -31.14
CA GLY A 105 -7.21 -9.63 -30.62
C GLY A 105 -7.80 -8.26 -30.27
N GLU A 106 -6.96 -7.24 -30.12
CA GLU A 106 -7.35 -5.86 -29.84
C GLU A 106 -6.84 -4.94 -30.96
N GLU A 107 -7.68 -4.00 -31.42
CA GLU A 107 -7.29 -2.98 -32.40
C GLU A 107 -6.35 -1.96 -31.74
N SER A 108 -5.29 -1.55 -32.43
CA SER A 108 -4.41 -0.48 -31.93
C SER A 108 -5.12 0.88 -31.98
N VAL A 109 -4.78 1.80 -31.07
CA VAL A 109 -5.39 3.16 -31.03
C VAL A 109 -5.20 3.92 -32.34
N GLU A 110 -4.06 3.74 -33.00
CA GLU A 110 -3.78 4.35 -34.30
C GLU A 110 -4.75 3.83 -35.37
N ASP A 111 -4.95 2.51 -35.41
CA ASP A 111 -5.84 1.85 -36.36
C ASP A 111 -7.33 2.17 -36.09
N THR A 112 -7.75 2.23 -34.81
CA THR A 112 -9.11 2.66 -34.45
C THR A 112 -9.36 4.12 -34.83
N SER A 113 -8.38 5.00 -34.62
CA SER A 113 -8.49 6.41 -35.02
C SER A 113 -8.56 6.56 -36.55
N LEU A 114 -7.75 5.78 -37.29
CA LEU A 114 -7.76 5.77 -38.75
C LEU A 114 -9.09 5.25 -39.28
N ARG A 115 -9.64 4.20 -38.69
CA ARG A 115 -10.97 3.67 -39.00
C ARG A 115 -12.06 4.71 -38.73
N MET A 116 -12.03 5.38 -37.58
CA MET A 116 -13.00 6.45 -37.28
C MET A 116 -12.89 7.62 -38.28
N ILE A 117 -11.67 7.98 -38.69
CA ILE A 117 -11.46 9.01 -39.70
C ILE A 117 -12.01 8.54 -41.06
N LEU A 118 -11.68 7.33 -41.51
CA LEU A 118 -12.18 6.78 -42.76
C LEU A 118 -13.71 6.58 -42.77
N ASP A 119 -14.29 6.17 -41.64
CA ASP A 119 -15.74 6.04 -41.49
C ASP A 119 -16.41 7.42 -41.40
N SER A 120 -15.74 8.43 -40.82
CA SER A 120 -16.25 9.81 -40.77
C SER A 120 -16.23 10.50 -42.13
N VAL A 121 -15.28 10.14 -43.00
CA VAL A 121 -15.30 10.52 -44.41
C VAL A 121 -16.37 9.65 -45.07
N GLY A 122 -17.62 10.12 -44.98
CA GLY A 122 -18.75 9.46 -45.62
C GLY A 122 -18.39 9.08 -47.05
N LYS A 123 -18.69 7.82 -47.43
CA LYS A 123 -18.50 7.31 -48.80
C LYS A 123 -18.98 8.41 -49.78
N PRO A 124 -18.19 8.82 -50.78
CA PRO A 124 -18.61 9.87 -51.71
C PRO A 124 -19.93 9.45 -52.36
N GLN A 125 -21.03 10.01 -51.85
CA GLN A 125 -22.35 9.85 -52.43
C GLN A 125 -22.53 10.95 -53.45
N GLY A 126 -22.14 10.64 -54.69
CA GLY A 126 -22.71 11.28 -55.87
C GLY A 126 -21.75 11.46 -57.05
N PRO A 127 -22.26 11.37 -58.29
CA PRO A 127 -21.67 12.12 -59.40
C PRO A 127 -21.90 13.63 -59.16
N ALA A 128 -20.99 14.46 -59.65
CA ALA A 128 -20.92 15.91 -59.43
C ALA A 128 -22.24 16.68 -59.58
N SER A 129 -22.56 17.56 -58.61
CA SER A 129 -23.36 18.78 -58.81
C SER A 129 -23.31 19.68 -57.56
N SER A 130 -22.73 20.88 -57.70
CA SER A 130 -22.79 21.96 -56.71
C SER A 130 -23.55 23.14 -57.31
N ILE A 131 -24.70 23.50 -56.74
CA ILE A 131 -25.35 24.80 -56.95
C ILE A 131 -25.62 25.42 -55.58
N ALA A 132 -25.14 26.65 -55.42
CA ALA A 132 -25.22 27.48 -54.22
C ALA A 132 -26.64 27.95 -53.89
N ALA A 133 -26.94 28.14 -52.60
CA ALA A 133 -28.14 28.82 -52.12
C ALA A 133 -27.79 29.90 -51.07
N ASN A 134 -28.41 31.07 -51.23
CA ASN A 134 -28.16 32.36 -50.59
C ASN A 134 -28.67 32.48 -49.15
N VAL A 135 -28.06 33.40 -48.37
CA VAL A 135 -28.49 33.81 -47.02
C VAL A 135 -28.69 35.32 -46.96
N GLY A 136 -29.86 35.76 -46.48
CA GLY A 136 -30.10 37.15 -46.05
C GLY A 136 -31.48 37.33 -45.42
N PHE A 137 -31.53 37.83 -44.16
CA PHE A 137 -32.52 38.77 -43.55
C PHE A 137 -32.49 38.75 -42.00
N SER A 138 -32.28 39.90 -41.34
CA SER A 138 -32.72 40.21 -39.96
C SER A 138 -32.82 41.74 -39.71
N LYS A 139 -33.77 42.20 -38.87
CA LYS A 139 -33.95 43.61 -38.40
C LYS A 139 -34.56 43.68 -36.98
N ALA A 140 -34.28 44.78 -36.24
CA ALA A 140 -34.71 45.12 -34.86
C ALA A 140 -35.36 46.53 -34.74
N ALA A 141 -36.08 46.86 -33.64
CA ALA A 141 -36.78 48.15 -33.39
C ALA A 141 -36.77 48.64 -31.89
N ARG A 142 -36.99 49.95 -31.62
CA ARG A 142 -36.91 50.68 -30.30
C ARG A 142 -37.89 51.91 -30.24
N GLU A 143 -38.32 52.41 -29.06
CA GLU A 143 -39.34 53.50 -28.82
C GLU A 143 -38.90 54.75 -27.97
N PRO A 144 -39.65 55.91 -27.91
CA PRO A 144 -39.28 57.18 -27.19
C PRO A 144 -40.28 57.77 -26.10
N ARG A 145 -39.96 58.97 -25.51
CA ARG A 145 -40.40 59.59 -24.20
C ARG A 145 -41.16 60.97 -24.31
N ALA A 146 -41.88 61.45 -23.27
CA ALA A 146 -42.81 62.63 -23.26
C ALA A 146 -42.51 63.79 -22.22
N VAL A 147 -43.17 64.98 -22.33
CA VAL A 147 -42.95 66.27 -21.57
C VAL A 147 -44.24 66.92 -20.97
N ARG A 148 -44.15 67.77 -19.91
CA ARG A 148 -45.23 68.40 -19.08
C ARG A 148 -45.34 69.95 -19.18
N ALA A 149 -46.49 70.57 -18.84
CA ALA A 149 -46.72 72.04 -18.73
C ALA A 149 -47.52 72.50 -17.46
N SER A 150 -47.41 73.79 -17.06
CA SER A 150 -47.74 74.38 -15.72
C SER A 150 -49.18 74.93 -15.49
N LYS A 151 -49.66 74.95 -14.23
CA LYS A 151 -51.04 75.30 -13.78
C LYS A 151 -51.18 76.69 -13.13
N SER A 152 -52.32 77.39 -13.31
CA SER A 152 -52.58 78.79 -12.93
C SER A 152 -53.06 79.06 -11.49
N LEU A 153 -53.04 80.34 -11.08
CA LEU A 153 -53.15 80.89 -9.71
C LEU A 153 -54.43 80.50 -8.94
N ARG A 154 -55.56 80.27 -9.62
CA ARG A 154 -56.80 79.81 -8.97
C ARG A 154 -56.64 78.47 -8.25
N ARG A 155 -55.87 77.55 -8.84
CA ARG A 155 -55.56 76.25 -8.23
C ARG A 155 -54.69 76.38 -6.98
N LYS A 156 -53.90 77.46 -6.86
CA LYS A 156 -53.08 77.68 -5.67
C LYS A 156 -53.92 78.09 -4.45
N LEU A 157 -55.02 78.81 -4.67
CA LEU A 157 -55.96 79.18 -3.61
C LEU A 157 -56.84 78.00 -3.19
N GLU A 158 -57.31 77.20 -4.15
CA GLU A 158 -57.99 75.92 -3.87
C GLU A 158 -57.08 74.99 -3.06
N ASP A 159 -55.82 74.81 -3.47
CA ASP A 159 -54.83 74.02 -2.71
C ASP A 159 -54.59 74.55 -1.28
N ALA A 160 -54.71 75.86 -1.05
CA ALA A 160 -54.52 76.45 0.28
C ALA A 160 -55.71 76.17 1.21
N GLN A 161 -56.93 76.24 0.69
CA GLN A 161 -58.14 75.87 1.44
C GLN A 161 -58.16 74.37 1.76
N ASP A 162 -57.80 73.53 0.77
CA ASP A 162 -57.72 72.08 0.93
C ASP A 162 -56.69 71.66 1.99
N ARG A 163 -55.60 72.42 2.18
CA ARG A 163 -54.60 72.13 3.22
C ARG A 163 -55.12 72.36 4.64
N VAL A 164 -55.96 73.38 4.86
CA VAL A 164 -56.53 73.65 6.19
C VAL A 164 -57.53 72.55 6.56
N LEU A 165 -58.35 72.10 5.60
CA LEU A 165 -59.27 70.99 5.82
C LEU A 165 -58.54 69.67 6.09
N LYS A 166 -57.40 69.42 5.43
CA LYS A 166 -56.57 68.24 5.72
C LYS A 166 -56.00 68.24 7.13
N PHE A 167 -55.50 69.38 7.62
CA PHE A 167 -54.91 69.46 8.96
C PHE A 167 -55.93 69.15 10.08
N GLN A 168 -57.20 69.53 9.89
CA GLN A 168 -58.26 69.22 10.83
C GLN A 168 -58.69 67.73 10.78
N ARG A 169 -58.49 67.07 9.64
CA ARG A 169 -58.78 65.64 9.44
C ARG A 169 -57.67 64.74 9.99
N ASP A 170 -56.41 65.17 9.89
CA ASP A 170 -55.25 64.39 10.31
C ASP A 170 -55.20 64.15 11.84
N GLN A 171 -55.82 65.00 12.69
CA GLN A 171 -55.83 64.81 14.15
C GLN A 171 -56.65 63.60 14.65
N ASN A 172 -57.63 63.11 13.89
CA ASN A 172 -58.48 61.99 14.29
C ASN A 172 -58.10 60.66 13.58
N GLN A 173 -56.96 60.62 12.89
CA GLN A 173 -56.68 59.60 11.85
C GLN A 173 -55.92 58.35 12.34
N GLU A 174 -55.12 58.43 13.41
CA GLU A 174 -54.20 57.33 13.79
C GLU A 174 -54.91 56.07 14.31
N LEU A 175 -56.07 56.19 14.96
CA LEU A 175 -56.82 55.04 15.47
C LEU A 175 -57.68 54.39 14.37
N ASP A 176 -58.26 55.20 13.49
CA ASP A 176 -59.02 54.73 12.34
C ASP A 176 -58.10 54.09 11.27
N GLU A 177 -56.83 54.49 11.17
CA GLU A 177 -55.89 53.99 10.17
C GLU A 177 -55.53 52.50 10.36
N ASN A 178 -55.38 52.03 11.60
CA ASN A 178 -55.06 50.64 11.87
C ASN A 178 -56.26 49.74 11.53
N GLU A 179 -57.46 50.11 11.96
CA GLU A 179 -58.70 49.38 11.63
C GLU A 179 -59.00 49.46 10.12
N GLN A 180 -58.75 50.60 9.48
CA GLN A 180 -58.87 50.74 8.03
C GLN A 180 -57.81 49.94 7.27
N SER A 181 -56.61 49.73 7.82
CA SER A 181 -55.57 48.91 7.17
C SER A 181 -55.98 47.44 7.14
N GLU A 182 -56.53 46.93 8.23
CA GLU A 182 -57.07 45.56 8.31
C GLU A 182 -58.33 45.41 7.44
N PHE A 183 -59.21 46.42 7.42
CA PHE A 183 -60.35 46.39 6.51
C PHE A 183 -59.92 46.48 5.04
N ARG A 184 -58.87 47.24 4.72
CA ARG A 184 -58.35 47.42 3.37
C ARG A 184 -57.60 46.18 2.87
N THR A 185 -56.91 45.44 3.73
CA THR A 185 -56.34 44.13 3.37
C THR A 185 -57.45 43.14 3.05
N LEU A 186 -58.48 43.03 3.90
CA LEU A 186 -59.64 42.16 3.68
C LEU A 186 -60.43 42.52 2.42
N TYR A 187 -60.58 43.81 2.10
CA TYR A 187 -61.22 44.26 0.86
C TYR A 187 -60.32 44.09 -0.38
N ALA A 188 -59.00 44.28 -0.26
CA ALA A 188 -58.06 44.05 -1.35
C ALA A 188 -58.06 42.57 -1.79
N GLU A 189 -58.22 41.64 -0.85
CA GLU A 189 -58.38 40.21 -1.14
C GLU A 189 -59.67 39.90 -1.91
N LYS A 190 -60.77 40.58 -1.58
CA LYS A 190 -62.08 40.36 -2.21
C LYS A 190 -62.20 41.02 -3.59
N PHE A 191 -61.61 42.20 -3.80
CA PHE A 191 -61.86 43.04 -4.98
C PHE A 191 -60.71 43.10 -6.01
N THR A 192 -59.59 42.41 -5.79
CA THR A 192 -58.60 42.20 -6.86
C THR A 192 -59.07 41.12 -7.84
N PRO A 193 -59.02 41.36 -9.17
CA PRO A 193 -59.49 40.39 -10.17
C PRO A 193 -58.72 39.07 -10.07
N ILE A 194 -59.39 37.96 -10.34
CA ILE A 194 -59.01 36.55 -10.04
C ILE A 194 -57.75 36.06 -10.79
N GLY A 195 -56.87 36.94 -11.29
CA GLY A 195 -55.66 36.58 -12.04
C GLY A 195 -54.43 37.44 -11.80
N SER A 196 -54.40 38.36 -10.81
CA SER A 196 -53.18 39.10 -10.52
C SER A 196 -52.16 38.23 -9.75
N PHE A 197 -50.91 38.21 -10.18
CA PHE A 197 -49.83 37.44 -9.55
C PHE A 197 -49.64 37.78 -8.06
N GLU A 198 -49.92 39.02 -7.68
CA GLU A 198 -49.86 39.48 -6.29
C GLU A 198 -50.93 38.82 -5.42
N LYS A 199 -52.14 38.60 -5.95
CA LYS A 199 -53.21 37.89 -5.23
C LYS A 199 -52.85 36.42 -5.01
N LEU A 200 -52.28 35.77 -6.03
CA LEU A 200 -51.81 34.39 -5.91
C LEU A 200 -50.65 34.26 -4.92
N ARG A 201 -49.76 35.24 -4.84
CA ARG A 201 -48.71 35.28 -3.81
C ARG A 201 -49.29 35.45 -2.42
N SER A 202 -50.17 36.44 -2.21
CA SER A 202 -50.83 36.65 -0.91
C SER A 202 -51.60 35.44 -0.43
N LEU A 203 -52.32 34.77 -1.35
CA LEU A 203 -53.09 33.56 -1.05
C LEU A 203 -52.19 32.35 -0.83
N ALA A 204 -51.09 32.25 -1.57
CA ALA A 204 -50.08 31.22 -1.33
C ALA A 204 -49.42 31.41 0.03
N ASP A 205 -49.04 32.63 0.39
CA ASP A 205 -48.41 32.96 1.67
C ASP A 205 -49.35 32.65 2.85
N GLN A 206 -50.64 33.00 2.75
CA GLN A 206 -51.65 32.63 3.75
C GLN A 206 -51.81 31.11 3.87
N ARG A 207 -51.85 30.37 2.76
CA ARG A 207 -51.92 28.91 2.78
C ARG A 207 -50.65 28.26 3.33
N ILE A 208 -49.49 28.84 3.05
CA ILE A 208 -48.22 28.39 3.61
C ILE A 208 -48.24 28.61 5.12
N GLU A 209 -48.71 29.77 5.60
CA GLU A 209 -48.80 30.07 7.03
C GLU A 209 -49.83 29.18 7.75
N GLU A 210 -51.00 28.94 7.14
CA GLU A 210 -52.00 28.00 7.64
C GLU A 210 -51.44 26.57 7.70
N SER A 211 -50.71 26.14 6.66
CA SER A 211 -50.06 24.83 6.62
C SER A 211 -48.91 24.70 7.63
N MET A 212 -48.15 25.77 7.87
CA MET A 212 -47.15 25.83 8.94
C MET A 212 -47.80 25.70 10.32
N LYS A 213 -48.91 26.40 10.57
CA LYS A 213 -49.69 26.31 11.82
C LYS A 213 -50.29 24.91 12.03
N GLN A 214 -50.68 24.24 10.95
CA GLN A 214 -51.20 22.87 10.97
C GLN A 214 -50.10 21.80 11.07
N GLY A 215 -48.82 22.16 11.07
CA GLY A 215 -47.71 21.21 11.13
C GLY A 215 -47.45 20.46 9.82
N GLY A 216 -47.96 20.94 8.67
CA GLY A 216 -47.76 20.32 7.36
C GLY A 216 -46.30 20.29 6.86
N PHE A 217 -45.42 21.06 7.51
CA PHE A 217 -43.98 21.08 7.29
C PHE A 217 -43.19 20.29 8.35
N GLU A 218 -43.87 19.61 9.29
CA GLU A 218 -43.22 18.67 10.20
C GLU A 218 -42.96 17.35 9.45
N GLY A 219 -41.69 16.95 9.33
CA GLY A 219 -41.30 15.70 8.68
C GLY A 219 -40.80 15.82 7.24
N LEU A 220 -40.32 16.98 6.76
CA LEU A 220 -39.72 17.20 5.42
C LEU A 220 -38.52 16.29 5.04
N GLU A 221 -38.16 15.32 5.89
CA GLU A 221 -37.17 14.28 5.62
C GLU A 221 -37.46 13.46 4.37
N HIS A 222 -38.73 13.35 3.96
CA HIS A 222 -39.14 12.69 2.73
C HIS A 222 -39.04 13.57 1.48
N ILE A 223 -38.94 14.90 1.64
CA ILE A 223 -38.79 15.85 0.53
C ILE A 223 -37.32 16.08 0.19
N ARG A 224 -36.42 16.01 1.19
CA ARG A 224 -34.99 15.90 0.92
C ARG A 224 -34.70 14.47 0.46
N GLY A 225 -34.07 14.32 -0.71
CA GLY A 225 -33.64 13.01 -1.18
C GLY A 225 -32.83 12.30 -0.11
N LYS A 226 -33.23 11.07 0.25
CA LYS A 226 -32.40 10.22 1.11
C LYS A 226 -31.03 10.09 0.42
N PRO A 227 -29.91 10.21 1.15
CA PRO A 227 -28.62 9.90 0.54
C PRO A 227 -28.72 8.49 -0.06
N SER A 228 -28.32 8.35 -1.33
CA SER A 228 -28.36 7.04 -1.99
C SER A 228 -27.66 6.02 -1.10
N SER A 229 -28.25 4.86 -0.89
CA SER A 229 -27.60 3.79 -0.10
C SER A 229 -26.31 3.28 -0.75
N SER A 230 -26.06 3.64 -2.01
CA SER A 230 -24.78 3.42 -2.65
C SER A 230 -23.72 4.28 -1.97
N VAL A 231 -22.78 3.60 -1.32
CA VAL A 231 -21.50 4.16 -0.89
C VAL A 231 -20.94 4.99 -2.06
N PRO A 232 -20.50 6.24 -1.83
CA PRO A 232 -19.84 7.02 -2.87
C PRO A 232 -18.70 6.19 -3.43
N LEU A 233 -18.84 5.78 -4.68
CA LEU A 233 -17.87 4.90 -5.31
C LEU A 233 -16.56 5.69 -5.39
N ASN A 234 -15.50 5.17 -4.78
CA ASN A 234 -14.17 5.71 -4.99
C ASN A 234 -13.89 5.68 -6.50
N GLN A 235 -13.69 6.84 -7.13
CA GLN A 235 -13.45 6.95 -8.58
C GLN A 235 -12.23 6.14 -9.05
N HIS A 236 -11.35 5.78 -8.11
CA HIS A 236 -10.13 5.01 -8.33
C HIS A 236 -10.30 3.50 -8.12
N ILE A 237 -11.49 3.03 -7.74
CA ILE A 237 -11.79 1.59 -7.62
C ILE A 237 -12.76 1.24 -8.73
N ASP A 238 -12.42 0.22 -9.51
CA ASP A 238 -13.29 -0.22 -10.59
C ASP A 238 -14.62 -0.75 -10.05
N ARG A 239 -15.71 -0.44 -10.76
CA ARG A 239 -17.09 -0.85 -10.39
C ARG A 239 -17.20 -2.37 -10.21
N THR A 240 -16.47 -3.12 -11.03
CA THR A 240 -16.40 -4.59 -11.00
C THR A 240 -15.71 -5.08 -9.74
N GLU A 241 -14.53 -4.54 -9.40
CA GLU A 241 -13.79 -4.90 -8.17
C GLU A 241 -14.60 -4.60 -6.91
N HIS A 242 -15.22 -3.42 -6.85
CA HIS A 242 -16.07 -3.04 -5.73
C HIS A 242 -17.28 -3.98 -5.58
N HIS A 243 -17.93 -4.35 -6.69
CA HIS A 243 -19.05 -5.29 -6.67
C HIS A 243 -18.60 -6.70 -6.24
N LEU A 244 -17.46 -7.18 -6.75
CA LEU A 244 -16.89 -8.47 -6.39
C LEU A 244 -16.54 -8.51 -4.90
N ASN A 245 -15.89 -7.47 -4.38
CA ASN A 245 -15.59 -7.35 -2.96
C ASN A 245 -16.86 -7.35 -2.11
N ASN A 246 -17.92 -6.66 -2.53
CA ASN A 246 -19.21 -6.70 -1.84
C ASN A 246 -19.84 -8.10 -1.85
N ILE A 247 -19.75 -8.84 -2.96
CA ILE A 247 -20.21 -10.23 -3.03
C ILE A 247 -19.42 -11.10 -2.03
N LEU A 248 -18.09 -10.97 -2.00
CA LEU A 248 -17.24 -11.73 -1.06
C LEU A 248 -17.62 -11.46 0.40
N VAL A 249 -17.82 -10.19 0.75
CA VAL A 249 -18.25 -9.78 2.09
C VAL A 249 -19.64 -10.31 2.40
N GLN A 250 -20.60 -10.20 1.48
CA GLN A 250 -21.97 -10.71 1.67
C GLN A 250 -22.00 -12.23 1.86
N GLN A 251 -21.13 -12.97 1.17
CA GLN A 251 -21.04 -14.41 1.27
C GLN A 251 -20.18 -14.88 2.46
N ASN A 252 -19.56 -13.95 3.22
CA ASN A 252 -18.58 -14.25 4.26
C ASN A 252 -17.43 -15.16 3.78
N ILE A 253 -17.00 -15.00 2.53
CA ILE A 253 -15.93 -15.81 1.94
C ILE A 253 -14.64 -15.00 1.96
N ALA A 254 -13.61 -15.56 2.59
CA ALA A 254 -12.26 -15.01 2.53
C ALA A 254 -11.51 -15.59 1.32
N PRO A 255 -10.70 -14.78 0.62
CA PRO A 255 -9.72 -15.29 -0.33
C PRO A 255 -8.88 -16.45 0.25
N PRO A 256 -8.54 -17.48 -0.55
CA PRO A 256 -7.81 -18.66 -0.06
C PRO A 256 -6.49 -18.36 0.65
N TRP A 257 -5.80 -17.29 0.24
CA TRP A 257 -4.54 -16.89 0.89
C TRP A 257 -4.77 -16.31 2.30
N ILE A 258 -5.93 -15.71 2.58
CA ILE A 258 -6.25 -15.17 3.92
C ILE A 258 -6.52 -16.32 4.91
N GLU A 259 -7.23 -17.36 4.47
CA GLU A 259 -7.45 -18.56 5.29
C GLU A 259 -6.12 -19.24 5.62
N SER A 260 -5.26 -19.42 4.61
CA SER A 260 -3.92 -19.98 4.82
C SER A 260 -3.02 -19.05 5.64
N GLN A 261 -3.19 -17.73 5.56
CA GLN A 261 -2.46 -16.76 6.39
C GLN A 261 -2.75 -16.99 7.88
N ALA A 262 -4.03 -17.13 8.25
CA ALA A 262 -4.44 -17.38 9.63
C ALA A 262 -3.83 -18.68 10.14
N ARG A 263 -3.90 -19.75 9.33
CA ARG A 263 -3.32 -21.05 9.64
C ARG A 263 -1.80 -20.98 9.84
N VAL A 264 -1.06 -20.41 8.88
CA VAL A 264 0.40 -20.29 8.96
C VAL A 264 0.82 -19.45 10.15
N ASN A 265 0.13 -18.35 10.45
CA ASN A 265 0.41 -17.55 11.64
C ASN A 265 0.18 -18.34 12.92
N GLY A 266 -0.92 -19.11 13.00
CA GLY A 266 -1.22 -19.98 14.12
C GLY A 266 -0.14 -21.05 14.32
N ASP A 267 0.26 -21.74 13.24
CA ASP A 267 1.28 -22.79 13.27
C ASP A 267 2.64 -22.25 13.73
N VAL A 268 3.04 -21.07 13.23
CA VAL A 268 4.28 -20.40 13.65
C VAL A 268 4.22 -19.93 15.09
N ALA A 269 3.09 -19.36 15.53
CA ALA A 269 2.91 -18.93 16.93
C ALA A 269 2.92 -20.13 17.89
N ALA A 270 2.24 -21.21 17.52
CA ALA A 270 2.23 -22.46 18.29
C ALA A 270 3.63 -23.06 18.41
N PHE A 271 4.38 -23.12 17.30
CA PHE A 271 5.76 -23.59 17.30
C PHE A 271 6.67 -22.72 18.19
N ARG A 272 6.55 -21.39 18.15
CA ARG A 272 7.34 -20.50 19.01
C ARG A 272 7.00 -20.67 20.49
N LYS A 273 5.71 -20.84 20.81
CA LYS A 273 5.25 -21.12 22.19
C LYS A 273 5.78 -22.46 22.67
N GLU A 274 5.74 -23.48 21.82
CA GLU A 274 6.28 -24.80 22.10
C GLU A 274 7.80 -24.73 22.35
N ALA A 275 8.55 -24.07 21.46
CA ALA A 275 9.99 -23.85 21.60
C ALA A 275 10.35 -23.16 22.93
N ALA A 276 9.61 -22.12 23.32
CA ALA A 276 9.79 -21.45 24.60
C ALA A 276 9.52 -22.40 25.77
N SER A 277 8.39 -23.12 25.75
CA SER A 277 8.02 -24.07 26.80
C SER A 277 9.01 -25.22 26.96
N MET A 278 9.57 -25.74 25.86
CA MET A 278 10.61 -26.77 25.88
C MET A 278 11.86 -26.28 26.60
N PHE A 279 12.33 -25.06 26.31
CA PHE A 279 13.51 -24.53 26.97
C PHE A 279 13.22 -24.16 28.44
N GLU A 280 12.04 -23.61 28.74
CA GLU A 280 11.60 -23.37 30.13
C GLU A 280 11.57 -24.67 30.95
N ASN A 281 11.02 -25.75 30.40
CA ASN A 281 10.97 -27.05 31.06
C ASN A 281 12.36 -27.61 31.34
N GLU A 282 13.32 -27.38 30.46
CA GLU A 282 14.72 -27.80 30.65
C GLU A 282 15.40 -27.02 31.76
N VAL A 283 15.18 -25.70 31.80
CA VAL A 283 15.65 -24.85 32.91
C VAL A 283 15.00 -25.30 34.24
N VAL A 284 13.69 -25.52 34.27
CA VAL A 284 12.96 -25.97 35.47
C VAL A 284 13.44 -27.36 35.90
N SER A 285 13.59 -28.29 34.97
CA SER A 285 14.12 -29.64 35.21
C SER A 285 15.50 -29.56 35.85
N TYR A 286 16.37 -28.70 35.34
CA TYR A 286 17.68 -28.46 35.90
C TYR A 286 17.62 -27.86 37.32
N LEU A 287 16.80 -26.83 37.53
CA LEU A 287 16.63 -26.19 38.84
C LEU A 287 16.03 -27.15 39.89
N ASN A 288 15.17 -28.07 39.45
CA ASN A 288 14.63 -29.14 40.28
C ASN A 288 15.71 -30.18 40.65
N LYS A 289 16.51 -30.63 39.67
CA LYS A 289 17.62 -31.58 39.90
C LYS A 289 18.66 -31.01 40.86
N THR A 290 18.94 -29.71 40.78
CA THR A 290 19.86 -29.00 41.69
C THR A 290 19.24 -28.68 43.05
N GLY A 291 17.92 -28.82 43.18
CA GLY A 291 17.14 -28.57 44.41
C GLY A 291 16.96 -27.09 44.76
N ILE A 292 17.34 -26.15 43.88
CA ILE A 292 17.29 -24.70 44.14
C ILE A 292 15.84 -24.24 44.37
N LEU A 293 14.89 -24.81 43.63
CA LEU A 293 13.46 -24.47 43.76
C LEU A 293 12.82 -25.02 45.04
N ARG A 294 13.37 -26.07 45.65
CA ARG A 294 12.82 -26.68 46.87
C ARG A 294 13.32 -26.02 48.15
N ARG A 295 14.52 -25.45 48.13
CA ARG A 295 15.16 -24.83 49.30
C ARG A 295 14.72 -23.38 49.52
N ASN A 296 14.38 -22.68 48.45
CA ASN A 296 14.17 -21.24 48.48
C ASN A 296 12.69 -20.88 48.48
N ALA A 297 12.30 -19.96 49.35
CA ALA A 297 10.93 -19.44 49.41
C ALA A 297 10.68 -18.25 48.44
N SER A 298 11.74 -17.55 48.03
CA SER A 298 11.64 -16.34 47.23
C SER A 298 12.67 -16.32 46.08
N TRP A 299 12.38 -15.50 45.06
CA TRP A 299 13.29 -15.27 43.94
C TRP A 299 14.66 -14.73 44.37
N THR A 300 14.72 -13.86 45.38
CA THR A 300 15.99 -13.26 45.83
C THR A 300 16.94 -14.30 46.39
N SER A 301 16.42 -15.25 47.18
CA SER A 301 17.21 -16.37 47.72
C SER A 301 17.63 -17.34 46.62
N ALA A 302 16.74 -17.64 45.67
CA ALA A 302 17.09 -18.46 44.51
C ALA A 302 18.17 -17.81 43.64
N LYS A 303 18.09 -16.48 43.45
CA LYS A 303 19.07 -15.73 42.67
C LYS A 303 20.45 -15.76 43.32
N SER A 304 20.57 -15.53 44.62
CA SER A 304 21.88 -15.57 45.30
C SER A 304 22.52 -16.96 45.27
N GLU A 305 21.71 -18.03 45.39
CA GLU A 305 22.20 -19.40 45.25
C GLU A 305 22.65 -19.71 43.81
N ILE A 306 22.00 -19.13 42.79
CA ILE A 306 22.43 -19.25 41.39
C ILE A 306 23.74 -18.49 41.16
N ASP A 307 23.81 -17.24 41.62
CA ASP A 307 24.99 -16.38 41.43
C ASP A 307 26.23 -16.99 42.13
N SER A 308 26.07 -17.59 43.30
CA SER A 308 27.17 -18.30 43.98
C SER A 308 27.67 -19.56 43.26
N ARG A 309 26.80 -20.26 42.50
CA ARG A 309 27.16 -21.50 41.79
C ARG A 309 27.67 -21.28 40.37
N PHE A 310 27.16 -20.27 39.68
CA PHE A 310 27.40 -20.04 38.26
C PHE A 310 27.94 -18.64 37.95
N GLY A 311 28.23 -17.82 38.97
CA GLY A 311 28.65 -16.42 38.81
C GLY A 311 27.47 -15.49 38.47
N SER A 312 26.73 -15.79 37.42
CA SER A 312 25.60 -15.00 36.95
C SER A 312 24.44 -15.87 36.46
N THR A 313 23.21 -15.38 36.65
CA THR A 313 22.01 -15.97 36.04
C THR A 313 22.11 -16.12 34.52
N CYS A 314 22.83 -15.21 33.84
CA CYS A 314 23.01 -15.27 32.39
C CYS A 314 23.93 -16.42 31.95
N GLU A 315 24.99 -16.69 32.71
CA GLU A 315 25.94 -17.78 32.41
C GLU A 315 25.27 -19.16 32.58
N LEU A 316 24.40 -19.30 33.59
CA LEU A 316 23.55 -20.48 33.73
C LEU A 316 22.67 -20.66 32.49
N LEU A 317 21.95 -19.62 32.07
CA LEU A 317 21.07 -19.72 30.91
C LEU A 317 21.83 -20.04 29.62
N GLN A 318 22.98 -19.40 29.39
CA GLN A 318 23.79 -19.61 28.20
C GLN A 318 24.35 -21.04 28.13
N SER A 319 24.90 -21.55 29.24
CA SER A 319 25.42 -22.91 29.30
C SER A 319 24.31 -23.96 29.09
N ARG A 320 23.14 -23.74 29.67
CA ARG A 320 21.98 -24.65 29.50
C ARG A 320 21.41 -24.58 28.10
N PHE A 321 21.33 -23.37 27.54
CA PHE A 321 20.88 -23.16 26.17
C PHE A 321 21.78 -23.87 25.16
N ALA A 322 23.11 -23.85 25.33
CA ALA A 322 24.03 -24.55 24.43
C ALA A 322 23.80 -26.08 24.38
N LEU A 323 23.58 -26.69 25.55
CA LEU A 323 23.29 -28.12 25.65
C LEU A 323 21.92 -28.46 25.05
N TRP A 324 20.90 -27.68 25.41
CA TRP A 324 19.55 -27.85 24.90
C TRP A 324 19.46 -27.66 23.38
N LYS A 325 20.11 -26.62 22.85
CA LYS A 325 20.19 -26.32 21.42
C LYS A 325 20.74 -27.51 20.63
N THR A 326 21.79 -28.15 21.14
CA THR A 326 22.37 -29.33 20.48
C THR A 326 21.40 -30.51 20.48
N SER A 327 20.70 -30.74 21.59
CA SER A 327 19.70 -31.81 21.71
C SER A 327 18.46 -31.58 20.84
N GLN A 328 17.99 -30.35 20.71
CA GLN A 328 16.74 -30.02 20.02
C GLN A 328 16.90 -29.64 18.55
N ARG A 329 18.15 -29.43 18.08
CA ARG A 329 18.45 -29.11 16.68
C ARG A 329 17.71 -29.99 15.65
N PRO A 330 17.71 -31.34 15.72
CA PRO A 330 17.04 -32.16 14.72
C PRO A 330 15.51 -31.98 14.73
N TYR A 331 14.92 -31.77 15.91
CA TYR A 331 13.49 -31.48 16.04
C TYR A 331 13.13 -30.15 15.34
N PHE A 332 13.89 -29.09 15.63
CA PHE A 332 13.68 -27.77 15.03
C PHE A 332 13.87 -27.80 13.52
N GLU A 333 14.91 -28.46 13.02
CA GLU A 333 15.16 -28.59 11.58
C GLU A 333 13.98 -29.26 10.86
N ASN A 334 13.46 -30.37 11.39
CA ASN A 334 12.33 -31.07 10.81
C ASN A 334 11.03 -30.25 10.89
N ARG A 335 10.76 -29.62 12.04
CA ARG A 335 9.56 -28.81 12.24
C ARG A 335 9.57 -27.57 11.33
N ILE A 336 10.72 -26.90 11.22
CA ILE A 336 10.89 -25.73 10.36
C ILE A 336 10.78 -26.10 8.89
N LYS A 337 11.27 -27.28 8.45
CA LYS A 337 11.02 -27.76 7.07
C LYS A 337 9.53 -27.84 6.76
N THR A 338 8.72 -28.40 7.67
CA THR A 338 7.25 -28.48 7.52
C THR A 338 6.58 -27.11 7.54
N LEU A 339 7.03 -26.19 8.40
CA LEU A 339 6.50 -24.82 8.43
C LEU A 339 6.88 -24.04 7.16
N ASN A 340 8.10 -24.23 6.65
CA ASN A 340 8.57 -23.60 5.43
C ASN A 340 7.87 -24.15 4.19
N SER A 341 7.49 -25.42 4.16
CA SER A 341 6.64 -25.95 3.08
C SER A 341 5.24 -25.32 3.09
N ALA A 342 4.62 -25.16 4.28
CA ALA A 342 3.34 -24.45 4.41
C ALA A 342 3.46 -22.96 4.02
N LEU A 343 4.53 -22.28 4.45
CA LEU A 343 4.84 -20.90 4.06
C LEU A 343 5.04 -20.75 2.56
N ARG A 344 5.69 -21.73 1.90
CA ARG A 344 5.84 -21.74 0.44
C ARG A 344 4.49 -21.79 -0.25
N THR A 345 3.59 -22.68 0.18
CA THR A 345 2.23 -22.78 -0.38
C THR A 345 1.46 -21.48 -0.19
N TYR A 346 1.56 -20.87 0.99
CA TYR A 346 0.97 -19.55 1.26
C TYR A 346 1.54 -18.46 0.34
N ASN A 347 2.86 -18.35 0.21
CA ASN A 347 3.51 -17.33 -0.60
C ASN A 347 3.18 -17.44 -2.10
N LEU A 348 2.92 -18.65 -2.59
CA LEU A 348 2.47 -18.87 -3.98
C LEU A 348 1.06 -18.33 -4.23
N GLN A 349 0.21 -18.28 -3.21
CA GLN A 349 -1.17 -17.78 -3.29
C GLN A 349 -1.28 -16.29 -2.93
N ALA A 350 -0.36 -15.80 -2.10
CA ALA A 350 -0.42 -14.46 -1.54
C ALA A 350 0.14 -13.39 -2.48
N PRO A 351 -0.45 -12.17 -2.50
CA PRO A 351 0.13 -11.04 -3.21
C PRO A 351 1.49 -10.66 -2.61
N LEU A 352 2.38 -10.07 -3.42
CA LEU A 352 3.78 -9.78 -3.07
C LEU A 352 3.94 -9.00 -1.76
N SER A 353 3.01 -8.11 -1.44
CA SER A 353 3.04 -7.29 -0.22
C SER A 353 2.80 -8.10 1.07
N THR A 354 2.12 -9.25 1.00
CA THR A 354 1.76 -10.06 2.17
C THR A 354 2.58 -11.34 2.30
N GLN A 355 3.47 -11.62 1.35
CA GLN A 355 4.37 -12.78 1.39
C GLN A 355 5.28 -12.75 2.63
N LYS A 356 5.56 -13.93 3.18
CA LYS A 356 6.34 -14.12 4.40
C LYS A 356 7.71 -14.70 4.11
N LEU A 357 8.70 -14.32 4.91
CA LEU A 357 10.04 -14.91 4.85
C LEU A 357 10.06 -16.31 5.48
N TYR A 358 10.93 -17.17 4.95
CA TYR A 358 11.17 -18.49 5.52
C TYR A 358 11.82 -18.41 6.91
N LEU A 359 11.49 -19.38 7.75
CA LEU A 359 12.06 -19.51 9.08
C LEU A 359 13.45 -20.13 9.00
N VAL A 360 14.34 -19.67 9.86
CA VAL A 360 15.72 -20.14 9.98
C VAL A 360 15.93 -20.67 11.39
N THR A 361 16.48 -21.87 11.50
CA THR A 361 16.69 -22.60 12.76
C THR A 361 17.39 -21.77 13.81
N GLU A 362 18.54 -21.18 13.46
CA GLU A 362 19.34 -20.36 14.39
C GLU A 362 18.55 -19.15 14.91
N LYS A 363 17.77 -18.48 14.05
CA LYS A 363 16.94 -17.33 14.47
C LYS A 363 15.81 -17.73 15.40
N GLU A 364 15.21 -18.89 15.21
CA GLU A 364 14.15 -19.37 16.12
C GLU A 364 14.73 -19.80 17.47
N PHE A 365 15.95 -20.35 17.49
CA PHE A 365 16.67 -20.60 18.73
C PHE A 365 16.98 -19.31 19.49
N ASP A 366 17.51 -18.28 18.81
CA ASP A 366 17.78 -16.98 19.43
C ASP A 366 16.50 -16.34 19.98
N ARG A 367 15.38 -16.47 19.26
CA ARG A 367 14.07 -16.02 19.76
C ARG A 367 13.61 -16.77 21.01
N ALA A 368 13.77 -18.10 21.04
CA ALA A 368 13.45 -18.89 22.21
C ALA A 368 14.29 -18.45 23.43
N TYR A 369 15.58 -18.21 23.23
CA TYR A 369 16.48 -17.69 24.27
C TYR A 369 16.02 -16.32 24.78
N ASN A 370 15.76 -15.37 23.88
CA ASN A 370 15.36 -14.01 24.22
C ASN A 370 13.96 -13.93 24.87
N SER A 371 13.10 -14.94 24.65
CA SER A 371 11.74 -14.96 25.21
C SER A 371 11.69 -15.26 26.71
N ILE A 372 12.77 -15.81 27.28
CA ILE A 372 12.76 -16.32 28.64
C ILE A 372 13.06 -15.23 29.66
N ASP A 373 12.18 -15.16 30.65
CA ASP A 373 12.32 -14.34 31.83
C ASP A 373 12.46 -15.26 33.06
N LEU A 374 13.72 -15.51 33.45
CA LEU A 374 14.06 -16.41 34.56
C LEU A 374 13.36 -16.02 35.87
N LYS A 375 13.22 -14.72 36.12
CA LYS A 375 12.56 -14.21 37.33
C LYS A 375 11.10 -14.65 37.35
N LYS A 376 10.37 -14.38 36.25
CA LYS A 376 8.97 -14.80 36.13
C LYS A 376 8.83 -16.31 36.27
N LEU A 377 9.65 -17.07 35.55
CA LEU A 377 9.61 -18.53 35.57
C LEU A 377 9.77 -19.11 36.98
N VAL A 378 10.78 -18.66 37.72
CA VAL A 378 11.03 -19.13 39.10
C VAL A 378 9.91 -18.67 40.04
N THR A 379 9.43 -17.43 39.95
CA THR A 379 8.33 -16.96 40.80
C THR A 379 7.05 -17.77 40.60
N VAL A 380 6.71 -18.11 39.34
CA VAL A 380 5.55 -18.93 39.01
C VAL A 380 5.70 -20.34 39.60
N LYS A 381 6.87 -20.97 39.44
CA LYS A 381 7.11 -22.32 39.98
C LYS A 381 7.10 -22.36 41.52
N LEU A 382 7.61 -21.32 42.17
CA LEU A 382 7.51 -21.19 43.63
C LEU A 382 6.05 -21.02 44.08
N GLN A 383 5.26 -20.19 43.40
CA GLN A 383 3.82 -20.05 43.68
C GLN A 383 3.05 -21.35 43.47
N GLU A 384 3.34 -22.10 42.40
CA GLU A 384 2.75 -23.43 42.16
C GLU A 384 3.09 -24.41 43.31
N SER A 385 4.33 -24.41 43.79
CA SER A 385 4.72 -25.27 44.91
C SER A 385 3.98 -24.91 46.21
N ILE A 386 3.78 -23.62 46.49
CA ILE A 386 3.03 -23.15 47.66
C ILE A 386 1.55 -23.59 47.56
N LYS A 387 0.93 -23.44 46.38
CA LYS A 387 -0.45 -23.90 46.14
C LYS A 387 -0.59 -25.40 46.35
N GLN A 388 0.33 -26.21 45.82
CA GLN A 388 0.33 -27.66 46.01
C GLN A 388 0.47 -28.07 47.50
N THR A 389 1.20 -27.29 48.30
CA THR A 389 1.29 -27.54 49.75
C THR A 389 0.07 -27.03 50.52
N ALA A 390 -0.66 -26.05 49.98
CA ALA A 390 -1.84 -25.44 50.59
C ALA A 390 -3.14 -26.20 50.32
N ASP A 391 -3.14 -27.18 49.41
CA ASP A 391 -4.23 -28.12 49.17
C ASP A 391 -3.98 -29.48 49.88
N PRO A 392 -4.10 -29.61 51.22
CA PRO A 392 -3.96 -30.89 51.91
C PRO A 392 -5.27 -31.72 51.97
N THR A 393 -6.32 -31.37 51.21
CA THR A 393 -7.64 -32.03 51.32
C THR A 393 -8.22 -32.45 49.97
N ALA A 394 -7.67 -33.50 49.38
CA ALA A 394 -8.41 -34.42 48.51
C ALA A 394 -7.70 -35.79 48.51
N ASP A 395 -8.40 -36.80 49.03
CA ASP A 395 -8.11 -38.24 48.94
C ASP A 395 -6.81 -38.79 49.55
N ARG A 396 -6.84 -38.98 50.88
CA ARG A 396 -6.34 -40.23 51.47
C ARG A 396 -7.47 -41.24 51.59
N GLY A 397 -8.00 -41.66 50.44
CA GLY A 397 -8.74 -42.91 50.32
C GLY A 397 -7.75 -44.06 50.33
N SER A 398 -7.68 -44.77 51.46
CA SER A 398 -7.01 -46.06 51.60
C SER A 398 -7.54 -47.05 50.55
N GLY A 399 -6.83 -47.20 49.43
CA GLY A 399 -7.06 -48.23 48.43
C GLY A 399 -5.77 -49.01 48.20
N SER A 400 -5.56 -50.07 49.00
CA SER A 400 -4.48 -51.02 48.73
C SER A 400 -4.77 -51.78 47.44
N PHE A 401 -4.18 -51.37 46.32
CA PHE A 401 -4.13 -52.21 45.13
C PHE A 401 -3.00 -53.23 45.30
N SER A 402 -3.36 -54.40 45.83
CA SER A 402 -2.54 -55.61 45.72
C SER A 402 -2.70 -56.16 44.30
N LEU A 403 -1.66 -56.03 43.49
CA LEU A 403 -1.55 -56.71 42.19
C LEU A 403 -0.99 -58.12 42.42
N PHE A 404 -1.85 -59.07 42.79
CA PHE A 404 -1.58 -60.50 42.64
C PHE A 404 -2.88 -61.22 42.23
N PRO A 405 -3.02 -61.67 40.97
CA PRO A 405 -4.14 -62.52 40.59
C PRO A 405 -3.89 -63.93 41.13
N LYS A 406 -4.50 -64.27 42.26
CA LYS A 406 -4.71 -65.66 42.65
C LYS A 406 -5.86 -66.20 41.80
N ASN A 407 -5.53 -67.06 40.83
CA ASN A 407 -6.31 -68.24 40.38
C ASN A 407 -6.04 -68.53 38.90
N LEU A 408 -4.89 -69.16 38.62
CA LEU A 408 -4.74 -70.09 37.49
C LEU A 408 -4.43 -71.45 38.12
N LYS A 409 -5.48 -72.28 38.26
CA LYS A 409 -5.33 -73.72 38.47
C LYS A 409 -5.34 -74.38 37.10
N PHE A 410 -4.18 -74.86 36.67
CA PHE A 410 -4.07 -75.92 35.67
C PHE A 410 -2.99 -76.88 36.15
N TRP A 411 -3.44 -78.10 36.46
CA TRP A 411 -2.72 -79.34 36.74
C TRP A 411 -1.78 -79.39 37.94
#